data_AF-A0A2V6S0I0-F1
#
_entry.id   AF-A0A2V6S0I0-F1
#
_cell.length_a   1.000
_cell.length_b   1.000
_cell.length_c   1.000
_cell.angle_alpha   90.00
_cell.angle_beta   90.00
_cell.angle_gamma   90.00
#
_symmetry.space_group_name_H-M   'P 1'
#
loop_
_entity.id
_entity.type
_entity.pdbx_description
1 polymer ?
#
loop_
_entity_poly.entity_id
_entity_poly.type
_entity_poly.pdbx_seq_one_letter_code
_entity_poly.pdbx_strand_id
1 'polypeptide(L)' 'LGVALDRVWRLHRRALRASVLDELTRLLVSTDSLDDVFRAFAGAVAKLMAFDSIAVSLLDAERDEFEIVDVVARSV' A
#
# COMPACT_ATOMS: atom_id res chain seq x y z
N LEU A 1 12.44 10.38 -31.02
CA LEU A 1 13.01 9.74 -29.80
C LEU A 1 12.14 9.97 -28.56
N GLY A 2 11.63 11.18 -28.29
CA GLY A 2 10.78 11.44 -27.10
C GLY A 2 9.50 10.60 -26.98
N VAL A 3 8.76 10.39 -28.08
CA VAL A 3 7.48 9.65 -28.07
C VAL A 3 7.65 8.17 -27.65
N ALA A 4 8.78 7.56 -28.01
CA ALA A 4 9.07 6.17 -27.64
C ALA A 4 9.41 6.05 -26.14
N LEU A 5 10.21 6.98 -25.62
CA LEU A 5 10.55 7.05 -24.19
C LEU A 5 9.32 7.30 -23.32
N ASP A 6 8.43 8.22 -23.73
CA ASP A 6 7.17 8.49 -23.05
C ASP A 6 6.25 7.26 -22.99
N ARG A 7 6.26 6.44 -24.05
CA ARG A 7 5.45 5.23 -24.12
C ARG A 7 5.97 4.16 -23.15
N VAL A 8 7.28 3.97 -23.10
CA VAL A 8 7.94 3.05 -22.15
C VAL A 8 7.69 3.50 -20.71
N TRP A 9 7.81 4.80 -20.41
CA TRP A 9 7.56 5.35 -19.09
C TRP A 9 6.11 5.13 -18.62
N ARG A 10 5.13 5.38 -19.50
CA ARG A 10 3.72 5.12 -19.19
C ARG A 10 3.42 3.64 -18.94
N LEU A 11 4.03 2.74 -19.74
CA LEU A 11 3.88 1.30 -19.54
C LEU A 11 4.49 0.87 -18.21
N HIS A 12 5.69 1.35 -17.88
CA HIS A 12 6.33 1.07 -16.61
C HIS A 12 5.51 1.58 -15.42
N ARG A 13 4.97 2.80 -15.50
CA ARG A 13 4.08 3.36 -14.46
C ARG A 13 2.81 2.54 -14.27
N ARG A 14 2.21 2.05 -15.36
CA ARG A 14 1.01 1.18 -15.32
C ARG A 14 1.33 -0.18 -14.72
N ALA A 15 2.45 -0.79 -15.12
CA ALA A 15 2.90 -2.05 -14.57
C ALA A 15 3.16 -1.95 -13.05
N LEU A 16 3.83 -0.88 -12.60
CA LEU A 16 4.07 -0.62 -11.18
C LEU A 16 2.75 -0.46 -10.41
N ARG A 17 1.80 0.30 -10.95
CA ARG A 17 0.47 0.47 -10.33
C ARG A 17 -0.28 -0.86 -10.23
N ALA A 18 -0.28 -1.66 -11.30
CA ALA A 18 -0.92 -2.96 -11.31
C ALA A 18 -0.28 -3.92 -10.29
N SER A 19 1.06 -3.96 -10.20
CA SER A 19 1.75 -4.81 -9.24
C SER A 19 1.48 -4.41 -7.78
N VAL A 20 1.34 -3.11 -7.51
CA VAL A 20 0.97 -2.64 -6.16
C VAL A 20 -0.45 -3.07 -5.81
N LEU A 21 -1.40 -2.92 -6.73
CA LEU A 21 -2.78 -3.36 -6.49
C LEU A 21 -2.91 -4.87 -6.29
N ASP A 22 -2.15 -5.67 -7.06
CA ASP A 22 -2.11 -7.12 -6.90
C ASP A 22 -1.59 -7.53 -5.52
N GLU A 23 -0.54 -6.85 -5.04
CA GLU A 23 0.01 -7.11 -3.70
C GLU A 23 -0.97 -6.74 -2.59
N LEU A 24 -1.63 -5.59 -2.70
CA LEU A 24 -2.67 -5.18 -1.75
C LEU A 24 -3.85 -6.17 -1.73
N THR A 25 -4.24 -6.67 -2.91
CA THR A 25 -5.32 -7.65 -3.02
C THR A 25 -4.92 -8.99 -2.39
N ARG A 26 -3.67 -9.43 -2.59
CA ARG A 26 -3.14 -10.63 -1.91
C ARG A 26 -3.17 -10.50 -0.39
N LEU A 27 -2.73 -9.36 0.14
CA LEU A 27 -2.72 -9.11 1.59
C LEU A 27 -4.12 -9.09 2.20
N LEU A 28 -5.12 -8.58 1.47
CA LEU A 28 -6.51 -8.59 1.93
C LEU A 28 -7.13 -10.00 1.98
N VAL A 29 -6.55 -10.97 1.28
CA VAL A 29 -7.07 -12.34 1.15
C VAL A 29 -6.24 -13.34 1.97
N SER A 30 -5.07 -12.95 2.50
CA SER A 30 -4.25 -13.83 3.32
C SER A 30 -4.77 -13.93 4.77
N THR A 31 -4.46 -15.05 5.43
CA THR A 31 -4.72 -15.27 6.86
C THR A 31 -3.62 -14.67 7.75
N ASP A 32 -2.87 -13.70 7.23
CA ASP A 32 -1.77 -13.07 7.96
C ASP A 32 -2.32 -12.17 9.08
N SER A 33 -1.47 -11.87 10.07
CA SER A 33 -1.87 -10.94 11.14
C SER A 33 -2.07 -9.53 10.57
N LEU A 34 -2.92 -8.70 11.22
CA LEU A 34 -3.12 -7.30 10.81
C LEU A 34 -1.79 -6.53 10.71
N ASP A 35 -0.81 -6.83 11.56
CA ASP A 35 0.53 -6.27 11.52
C ASP A 35 1.29 -6.60 10.22
N ASP A 36 1.10 -7.80 9.68
CA ASP A 36 1.71 -8.22 8.40
C ASP A 36 1.08 -7.47 7.23
N VAL A 37 -0.25 -7.30 7.26
CA VAL A 37 -1.03 -6.54 6.27
C VAL A 37 -0.61 -5.07 6.26
N PHE A 38 -0.56 -4.41 7.43
CA PHE A 38 -0.15 -3.02 7.54
C PHE A 38 1.28 -2.79 7.09
N ARG A 39 2.20 -3.70 7.45
CA ARG A 39 3.61 -3.61 7.04
C ARG A 39 3.77 -3.70 5.54
N ALA A 40 3.08 -4.64 4.89
CA ALA A 40 3.18 -4.81 3.46
C ALA A 40 2.46 -3.69 2.68
N PHE A 41 1.33 -3.19 3.18
CA PHE A 41 0.68 -1.99 2.67
C PHE A 41 1.61 -0.77 2.70
N ALA A 42 2.26 -0.50 3.84
CA ALA A 42 3.22 0.60 3.98
C ALA A 42 4.39 0.48 2.99
N GLY A 43 4.93 -0.73 2.84
CA GLY A 43 5.98 -1.01 1.87
C GLY A 43 5.54 -0.77 0.41
N ALA A 44 4.28 -1.02 0.09
CA ALA A 44 3.72 -0.77 -1.23
C ALA A 44 3.51 0.73 -1.50
N VAL A 45 2.99 1.48 -0.53
CA VAL A 45 2.81 2.95 -0.62
C VAL A 45 4.16 3.66 -0.76
N ALA A 46 5.18 3.21 -0.03
CA ALA A 46 6.53 3.77 -0.09
C ALA A 46 7.15 3.74 -1.50
N LYS A 47 6.75 2.77 -2.34
CA LYS A 47 7.18 2.67 -3.75
C LYS A 47 6.54 3.74 -4.64
N LEU A 48 5.46 4.37 -4.19
CA LEU A 48 4.70 5.36 -4.95
C LEU A 48 4.99 6.80 -4.52
N MET A 49 5.21 7.02 -3.22
CA MET A 49 5.52 8.33 -2.63
C MET A 49 6.21 8.19 -1.26
N ALA A 50 6.94 9.22 -0.86
CA ALA A 50 7.39 9.38 0.51
C ALA A 50 6.22 9.75 1.43
N PHE A 51 6.20 9.20 2.63
CA PHE A 51 5.25 9.53 3.69
C PHE A 51 5.97 9.39 5.04
N ASP A 52 5.50 10.11 6.05
CA ASP A 52 6.00 9.99 7.41
C ASP A 52 5.12 9.02 8.23
N SER A 53 3.80 9.09 8.06
CA SER A 53 2.83 8.17 8.68
C SER A 53 1.58 7.95 7.82
N ILE A 54 0.90 6.83 8.07
CA ILE A 54 -0.45 6.53 7.56
C ILE A 54 -1.31 6.06 8.73
N ALA A 55 -2.44 6.72 8.98
CA ALA A 55 -3.43 6.28 9.96
C ALA A 55 -4.47 5.36 9.31
N VAL A 56 -4.67 4.18 9.88
CA VAL A 56 -5.74 3.25 9.49
C VAL A 56 -6.77 3.20 10.61
N SER A 57 -8.02 3.52 10.30
CA SER A 57 -9.15 3.38 11.22
C SER A 57 -9.89 2.07 10.94
N LEU A 58 -9.89 1.17 11.92
CA LEU A 58 -10.63 -0.08 11.90
C LEU A 58 -11.91 0.10 12.73
N LEU A 59 -13.05 -0.29 12.16
CA LEU A 59 -14.32 -0.34 12.89
C LEU A 59 -14.56 -1.77 13.38
N ASP A 60 -14.64 -1.95 14.70
CA ASP A 60 -15.22 -3.14 15.31
C ASP A 60 -16.75 -2.95 15.33
N ALA A 61 -17.43 -3.51 14.32
CA ALA A 61 -18.87 -3.38 14.18
C ALA A 61 -19.66 -4.13 15.29
N GLU A 62 -19.03 -5.08 15.98
CA GLU A 62 -19.67 -5.81 17.07
C GLU A 62 -19.67 -4.98 18.36
N ARG A 63 -18.62 -4.16 18.55
CA ARG A 63 -18.45 -3.29 19.72
C ARG A 63 -18.82 -1.83 19.50
N ASP A 64 -19.05 -1.43 18.25
CA ASP A 64 -19.24 -0.02 17.83
C ASP A 64 -18.05 0.87 18.22
N GLU A 65 -16.84 0.30 18.13
CA GLU A 65 -15.58 0.95 18.53
C GLU A 65 -14.64 1.13 17.33
N PHE A 66 -13.85 2.19 17.37
CA PHE A 66 -12.77 2.40 16.40
C PHE A 66 -11.42 2.11 17.03
N GLU A 67 -10.61 1.33 16.34
CA GLU A 67 -9.17 1.22 16.60
C GLU A 67 -8.42 2.04 15.55
N ILE A 68 -7.49 2.88 16.00
CA ILE A 68 -6.61 3.63 15.11
C ILE A 68 -5.22 3.00 15.18
N VAL A 69 -4.73 2.55 14.04
CA VAL A 69 -3.38 2.02 13.90
C VAL A 69 -2.55 3.01 13.10
N ASP A 70 -1.50 3.53 13.73
CA ASP A 70 -0.51 4.38 13.07
C ASP A 70 0.58 3.51 12.44
N VAL A 71 0.67 3.58 11.12
CA VAL A 71 1.68 2.86 10.33
C VAL A 71 2.77 3.85 9.93
N VAL A 72 3.90 3.77 10.63
CA VAL A 72 5.05 4.65 10.40
C VAL A 72 5.89 4.19 9.22
N ALA A 73 6.45 5.15 8.49
CA ALA A 73 7.46 4.82 7.48
C ALA A 73 8.67 4.18 8.17
N ARG A 74 9.22 3.13 7.55
CA ARG A 74 10.48 2.55 8.03
C ARG A 74 11.59 3.59 7.83
N SER A 75 12.16 4.10 8.92
CA SER A 75 13.42 4.84 8.86
C SER A 75 14.48 3.93 8.23
N VAL A 76 15.08 4.38 7.14
CA VAL A 76 16.23 3.73 6.49
C VAL A 76 17.44 3.80 7.40
#